data_AF-A0A8J7EBN6-F1
#
_entry.id   AF-A0A8J7EBN6-F1
#
_cell.length_a   1.000
_cell.length_b   1.000
_cell.length_c   1.000
_cell.angle_alpha   90.00
_cell.angle_beta   90.00
_cell.angle_gamma   90.00
#
_symmetry.space_group_name_H-M   'P 1'
#
loop_
_entity.id
_entity.type
_entity.pdbx_description
1 polymer ?
#
loop_
_entity_poly.entity_id
_entity_poly.type
_entity_poly.pdbx_seq_one_letter_code
_entity_poly.pdbx_strand_id
1 'polypeptide(L)'
;MAIETNKALLNEAAYRIVSEIAPEEIPVYVETRDRYFADPDEFMQASSDDDEVLGIGEVFAVKTLTKVVFPLLTPILNYLLQAVTETVQEELGEEASTWVKQLFTPDQPPQPIFTQAELAVIAATIRDIAATEADRLRLDPDQASTVSDAVIARLALAQQ
;
A
#
# COMPACT_ATOMS: atom_id res chain seq x y z
N MET A 1 -6.53 -20.28 6.42
CA MET A 1 -5.22 -19.65 6.73
C MET A 1 -5.33 -18.25 6.17
N ALA A 2 -5.17 -17.19 6.97
CA ALA A 2 -5.26 -15.83 6.45
C ALA A 2 -4.10 -15.60 5.48
N ILE A 3 -4.38 -15.10 4.28
CA ILE A 3 -3.34 -14.74 3.32
C ILE A 3 -2.80 -13.38 3.78
N GLU A 4 -1.59 -13.37 4.31
CA GLU A 4 -0.92 -12.15 4.74
C GLU A 4 -0.01 -11.63 3.64
N THR A 5 -0.03 -10.31 3.45
CA THR A 5 0.93 -9.61 2.59
C THR A 5 2.34 -9.88 3.10
N ASN A 6 3.18 -10.51 2.28
CA ASN A 6 4.57 -10.72 2.63
C ASN A 6 5.39 -9.40 2.50
N LYS A 7 6.48 -9.29 3.27
CA LYS A 7 7.33 -8.08 3.30
C LYS A 7 7.89 -7.69 1.93
N ALA A 8 8.15 -8.65 1.04
CA ALA A 8 8.71 -8.39 -0.28
C ALA A 8 7.70 -7.69 -1.19
N LEU A 9 6.46 -8.18 -1.23
CA LEU A 9 5.36 -7.59 -1.98
C LEU A 9 5.04 -6.18 -1.46
N LEU A 10 4.92 -6.01 -0.14
CA LEU A 10 4.66 -4.70 0.45
C LEU A 10 5.77 -3.70 0.11
N ASN A 11 7.04 -4.11 0.21
CA ASN A 11 8.16 -3.26 -0.15
C ASN A 11 8.18 -2.89 -1.64
N GLU A 12 7.92 -3.83 -2.54
CA GLU A 12 7.90 -3.56 -3.98
C GLU A 12 6.79 -2.57 -4.34
N ALA A 13 5.58 -2.80 -3.81
CA ALA A 13 4.44 -1.90 -4.01
C ALA A 13 4.71 -0.50 -3.43
N ALA A 14 5.18 -0.42 -2.19
CA ALA A 14 5.50 0.84 -1.52
C ALA A 14 6.60 1.61 -2.25
N TYR A 15 7.71 0.95 -2.59
CA TYR A 15 8.80 1.57 -3.33
C TYR A 15 8.32 2.11 -4.67
N ARG A 16 7.51 1.33 -5.38
CA ARG A 16 6.97 1.74 -6.67
C ARG A 16 6.11 2.99 -6.55
N ILE A 17 5.16 3.01 -5.62
CA ILE A 17 4.27 4.17 -5.38
C ILE A 17 5.09 5.41 -4.99
N VAL A 18 6.01 5.28 -4.03
CA VAL A 18 6.86 6.41 -3.60
C VAL A 18 7.74 6.91 -4.75
N SER A 19 8.34 6.01 -5.53
CA SER A 19 9.23 6.40 -6.64
C SER A 19 8.54 7.16 -7.77
N GLU A 20 7.24 6.97 -7.93
CA GLU A 20 6.45 7.65 -8.97
C GLU A 20 5.85 8.96 -8.47
N ILE A 21 5.37 9.00 -7.22
CA ILE A 21 4.60 10.13 -6.69
C ILE A 21 5.49 11.12 -5.95
N ALA A 22 6.46 10.64 -5.18
CA ALA A 22 7.36 11.44 -4.36
C ALA A 22 8.83 10.95 -4.54
N PRO A 23 9.39 11.03 -5.76
CA PRO A 23 10.75 10.54 -6.05
C PRO A 23 11.83 11.19 -5.17
N GLU A 24 11.59 12.41 -4.69
CA GLU A 24 12.44 13.12 -3.74
C GLU A 24 12.56 12.43 -2.37
N GLU A 25 11.63 11.54 -2.01
CA GLU A 25 11.65 10.78 -0.76
C GLU A 25 12.41 9.45 -0.87
N ILE A 26 12.82 9.03 -2.07
CA ILE A 26 13.58 7.78 -2.26
C ILE A 26 14.86 7.70 -1.42
N PRO A 27 15.65 8.77 -1.21
CA PRO A 27 16.81 8.74 -0.32
C PRO A 27 16.48 8.35 1.13
N VAL A 28 15.27 8.67 1.63
CA VAL A 28 14.82 8.34 3.00
C VAL A 28 13.97 7.07 3.07
N TYR A 29 13.62 6.48 1.92
CA TYR A 29 12.77 5.30 1.83
C TYR A 29 13.34 4.09 2.56
N VAL A 30 14.62 3.78 2.34
CA VAL A 30 15.26 2.58 2.91
C VAL A 30 15.23 2.59 4.44
N GLU A 31 15.58 3.73 5.05
CA GLU A 31 15.56 3.90 6.50
C GLU A 31 14.13 3.77 7.05
N THR A 32 13.15 4.38 6.37
CA THR A 32 11.75 4.35 6.80
C THR A 32 11.16 2.95 6.69
N ARG A 33 11.44 2.25 5.58
CA ARG A 33 11.09 0.84 5.36
C ARG A 33 11.64 -0.05 6.46
N ASP A 34 12.93 0.09 6.77
CA ASP A 34 13.61 -0.76 7.75
C ASP A 34 13.03 -0.55 9.15
N ARG A 35 12.69 0.69 9.50
CA ARG A 35 11.99 1.01 10.75
C ARG A 35 10.60 0.38 10.79
N TYR A 36 9.80 0.53 9.73
CA TYR A 36 8.47 -0.09 9.66
C TYR A 36 8.54 -1.62 9.77
N PHE A 37 9.50 -2.26 9.09
CA PHE A 37 9.62 -3.73 9.12
C PHE A 37 10.24 -4.29 10.39
N ALA A 38 10.95 -3.47 11.18
CA ALA A 38 11.46 -3.84 12.48
C ALA A 38 10.31 -3.93 13.51
N ASP A 39 9.46 -2.90 13.56
CA ASP A 39 8.30 -2.85 14.44
C ASP A 39 7.18 -1.97 13.83
N PRO A 40 6.18 -2.57 13.16
CA PRO A 40 5.06 -1.83 12.58
C PRO A 40 4.19 -1.10 13.61
N ASP A 41 4.03 -1.67 14.80
CA ASP A 41 3.16 -1.12 15.84
C ASP A 41 3.82 0.10 16.51
N GLU A 42 5.13 0.02 16.78
CA GLU A 42 5.93 1.16 17.24
C GLU A 42 5.99 2.25 16.17
N PHE A 43 6.19 1.88 14.89
CA PHE A 43 6.24 2.84 13.79
C PHE A 43 4.95 3.68 13.68
N MET A 44 3.79 3.05 13.89
CA MET A 44 2.49 3.75 13.90
C MET A 44 2.31 4.63 15.15
N GLN A 45 2.77 4.20 16.32
CA GLN A 45 2.70 4.99 17.56
C GLN A 45 3.63 6.21 17.53
N ALA A 46 4.86 6.04 17.06
CA ALA A 46 5.84 7.12 16.91
C ALA A 46 5.44 8.18 15.87
N SER A 47 4.45 7.89 15.03
CA SER A 47 3.86 8.86 14.10
C SER A 47 2.73 9.69 14.74
N SER A 48 2.23 9.26 15.91
CA SER A 48 1.11 9.84 16.65
C SER A 48 1.55 10.75 17.79
N ASP A 49 2.73 10.49 18.35
CA ASP A 49 3.33 11.28 19.43
C ASP A 49 4.21 12.39 18.83
N ASP A 50 3.61 13.57 18.65
CA ASP A 50 4.25 14.82 18.22
C ASP A 50 5.22 15.42 19.28
N ASP A 51 5.43 14.77 20.42
CA ASP A 51 6.31 15.23 21.48
C ASP A 51 7.64 14.45 21.49
N GLU A 52 8.74 15.18 21.27
CA GLU A 52 10.15 14.77 21.29
C GLU A 52 10.78 14.24 19.98
N VAL A 53 11.02 15.15 19.04
CA VAL A 53 12.31 15.14 18.31
C VAL A 53 12.94 16.52 18.36
N LEU A 54 13.81 16.72 19.35
CA LEU A 54 14.73 17.84 19.40
C LEU A 54 15.61 17.87 18.15
N GLY A 55 15.42 18.88 17.31
CA GLY A 55 16.54 19.55 16.64
C GLY A 55 16.96 19.08 15.26
N ILE A 56 16.05 18.73 14.34
CA ILE A 56 16.20 19.00 12.90
C ILE A 56 14.81 19.24 12.29
N GLY A 57 14.44 20.51 12.01
CA GLY A 57 13.40 20.85 11.02
C GLY A 57 11.98 20.36 11.31
N GLU A 58 11.37 20.89 12.37
CA GLU A 58 9.95 20.78 12.70
C GLU A 58 9.08 21.20 11.48
N VAL A 59 8.12 20.33 11.08
CA VAL A 59 6.95 20.49 10.15
C VAL A 59 6.73 19.23 9.26
N PHE A 60 7.68 18.30 9.19
CA PHE A 60 7.60 17.12 8.28
C PHE A 60 7.14 15.79 8.91
N ALA A 61 6.79 15.75 10.20
CA ALA A 61 6.71 14.49 10.95
C ALA A 61 5.71 13.45 10.40
N VAL A 62 4.60 13.87 9.76
CA VAL A 62 3.59 12.98 9.12
C VAL A 62 3.39 13.30 7.62
N LYS A 63 4.12 14.27 7.06
CA LYS A 63 3.87 14.77 5.68
C LYS A 63 4.51 13.95 4.57
N THR A 64 5.39 13.00 4.89
CA THR A 64 6.10 12.22 3.87
C THR A 64 5.30 10.99 3.46
N LEU A 65 5.07 10.82 2.16
CA LEU A 65 4.35 9.68 1.59
C LEU A 65 4.94 8.34 2.05
N THR A 66 6.26 8.28 2.19
CA THR A 66 7.03 7.11 2.63
C THR A 66 6.61 6.60 4.01
N LYS A 67 6.15 7.47 4.92
CA LYS A 67 5.69 7.02 6.25
C LYS A 67 4.27 6.48 6.22
N VAL A 68 3.41 7.02 5.36
CA VAL A 68 1.99 6.64 5.30
C VAL A 68 1.71 5.49 4.34
N VAL A 69 2.59 5.26 3.36
CA VAL A 69 2.38 4.24 2.33
C VAL A 69 2.30 2.82 2.91
N PHE A 70 3.12 2.48 3.89
CA PHE A 70 3.15 1.14 4.49
C PHE A 70 1.88 0.77 5.28
N PRO A 71 1.40 1.60 6.24
CA PRO A 71 0.19 1.28 6.98
C PRO A 71 -1.06 1.29 6.10
N LEU A 72 -1.10 2.11 5.04
CA LEU A 72 -2.21 2.12 4.09
C LEU A 72 -2.17 0.92 3.12
N LEU A 73 -0.99 0.59 2.59
CA LEU A 73 -0.87 -0.50 1.61
C LEU A 73 -1.09 -1.88 2.22
N THR A 74 -0.71 -2.10 3.47
CA THR A 74 -0.83 -3.42 4.11
C THR A 74 -2.26 -3.99 4.05
N PRO A 75 -3.29 -3.28 4.55
CA PRO A 75 -4.67 -3.76 4.48
C PRO A 75 -5.21 -3.80 3.04
N ILE A 76 -4.80 -2.87 2.18
CA ILE A 76 -5.17 -2.87 0.74
C ILE A 76 -4.65 -4.13 0.03
N LEU A 77 -3.37 -4.48 0.24
CA LEU A 77 -2.76 -5.66 -0.36
C LEU A 77 -3.34 -6.95 0.20
N ASN A 78 -3.65 -7.01 1.51
CA ASN A 78 -4.37 -8.14 2.09
C ASN A 78 -5.74 -8.34 1.43
N TYR A 79 -6.50 -7.25 1.24
CA TYR A 79 -7.78 -7.29 0.54
C TYR A 79 -7.62 -7.76 -0.91
N LEU A 80 -6.62 -7.26 -1.63
CA LEU A 80 -6.36 -7.67 -3.01
C LEU A 80 -5.98 -9.14 -3.11
N LEU A 81 -5.11 -9.63 -2.22
CA LEU A 81 -4.75 -11.04 -2.17
C LEU A 81 -6.00 -11.91 -1.97
N GLN A 82 -6.87 -11.53 -1.05
CA GLN A 82 -8.14 -12.23 -0.82
C GLN A 82 -9.04 -12.20 -2.07
N ALA A 83 -9.26 -11.02 -2.66
CA ALA A 83 -10.13 -10.87 -3.84
C ALA A 83 -9.64 -11.69 -5.04
N VAL A 84 -8.32 -11.73 -5.24
CA VAL A 84 -7.70 -12.54 -6.29
C VAL A 84 -7.90 -14.03 -6.00
N THR A 85 -7.61 -14.49 -4.79
CA THR A 85 -7.81 -15.89 -4.38
C THR A 85 -9.25 -16.36 -4.57
N GLU A 86 -10.23 -15.53 -4.20
CA GLU A 86 -11.65 -15.83 -4.39
C GLU A 86 -12.03 -15.96 -5.87
N THR A 87 -11.36 -15.19 -6.74
CA THR A 87 -11.62 -15.18 -8.18
C THR A 87 -10.99 -16.38 -8.89
N VAL A 88 -9.76 -16.72 -8.55
CA VAL A 88 -9.03 -17.83 -9.20
C VAL A 88 -9.40 -19.21 -8.64
N GLN A 89 -10.23 -19.28 -7.59
CA GLN A 89 -10.65 -20.52 -6.90
C GLN A 89 -9.47 -21.40 -6.45
N GLU A 90 -8.33 -20.79 -6.14
CA GLU A 90 -7.14 -21.53 -5.73
C GLU A 90 -7.02 -21.62 -4.21
N GLU A 91 -6.64 -22.81 -3.72
CA GLU A 91 -6.46 -23.05 -2.29
C GLU A 91 -5.13 -22.52 -1.72
N LEU A 92 -4.13 -22.21 -2.57
CA LEU A 92 -2.73 -22.06 -2.14
C LEU A 92 -2.13 -20.64 -2.16
N GLY A 93 -2.83 -19.61 -2.64
CA GLY A 93 -2.43 -18.20 -2.48
C GLY A 93 -1.15 -17.73 -3.22
N GLU A 94 -0.29 -18.65 -3.72
CA GLU A 94 0.94 -18.31 -4.43
C GLU A 94 0.67 -17.62 -5.78
N GLU A 95 -0.31 -18.07 -6.56
CA GLU A 95 -0.70 -17.39 -7.80
C GLU A 95 -1.32 -16.03 -7.51
N ALA A 96 -2.13 -15.91 -6.44
CA ALA A 96 -2.68 -14.64 -6.02
C ALA A 96 -1.58 -13.63 -5.65
N SER A 97 -0.57 -14.06 -4.87
CA SER A 97 0.59 -13.22 -4.57
C SER A 97 1.39 -12.86 -5.82
N THR A 98 1.51 -13.76 -6.77
CA THR A 98 2.22 -13.51 -8.03
C THR A 98 1.47 -12.49 -8.88
N TRP A 99 0.15 -12.64 -9.00
CA TRP A 99 -0.72 -11.73 -9.75
C TRP A 99 -0.71 -10.33 -9.13
N VAL A 100 -0.84 -10.20 -7.81
CA VAL A 100 -0.78 -8.90 -7.13
C VAL A 100 0.60 -8.26 -7.29
N LYS A 101 1.68 -9.05 -7.23
CA LYS A 101 3.04 -8.54 -7.46
C LYS A 101 3.20 -7.94 -8.86
N GLN A 102 2.68 -8.62 -9.87
CA GLN A 102 2.72 -8.18 -11.27
C GLN A 102 2.08 -6.79 -11.49
N LEU A 103 1.11 -6.38 -10.67
CA LEU A 103 0.56 -5.01 -10.71
C LEU A 103 1.60 -3.91 -10.45
N PHE A 104 2.68 -4.23 -9.73
CA PHE A 104 3.73 -3.29 -9.35
C PHE A 104 5.03 -3.50 -10.12
N THR A 105 5.09 -4.53 -10.97
CA THR A 105 6.23 -4.85 -11.84
C THR A 105 6.00 -4.29 -13.26
N PRO A 106 6.78 -3.30 -13.74
CA PRO A 106 6.50 -2.56 -14.98
C PRO A 106 6.43 -3.39 -16.26
N ASP A 107 7.26 -4.43 -16.34
CA ASP A 107 7.47 -5.21 -17.57
C ASP A 107 6.65 -6.51 -17.61
N GLN A 108 5.79 -6.73 -16.61
CA GLN A 108 5.06 -7.98 -16.47
C GLN A 108 3.62 -7.72 -16.00
N PRO A 109 2.77 -7.09 -16.84
CA PRO A 109 1.38 -6.89 -16.49
C PRO A 109 0.69 -8.25 -16.29
N PRO A 110 -0.14 -8.40 -15.25
CA PRO A 110 -0.85 -9.65 -15.04
C PRO A 110 -1.96 -9.83 -16.08
N GLN A 111 -2.45 -11.07 -16.21
CA GLN A 111 -3.61 -11.32 -17.07
C GLN A 111 -4.88 -10.72 -16.42
N PRO A 112 -5.81 -10.16 -17.23
CA PRO A 112 -7.10 -9.70 -16.74
C PRO A 112 -7.91 -10.84 -16.13
N ILE A 113 -8.17 -10.78 -14.82
CA ILE A 113 -9.00 -11.77 -14.11
C ILE A 113 -10.33 -11.20 -13.61
N PHE A 114 -10.49 -9.88 -13.61
CA PHE A 114 -11.66 -9.19 -13.08
C PHE A 114 -12.47 -8.58 -14.21
N THR A 115 -13.78 -8.66 -14.11
CA THR A 115 -14.68 -7.90 -14.97
C THR A 115 -14.67 -6.42 -14.59
N GLN A 116 -15.13 -5.56 -15.50
CA GLN A 116 -15.25 -4.12 -15.23
C GLN A 116 -16.16 -3.81 -14.02
N ALA A 117 -17.18 -4.63 -13.78
CA ALA A 117 -18.07 -4.49 -12.64
C ALA A 117 -17.37 -4.85 -11.33
N GLU A 118 -16.60 -5.95 -11.31
CA GLU A 118 -15.80 -6.35 -10.15
C GLU A 118 -14.71 -5.32 -9.82
N LEU A 119 -14.05 -4.75 -10.84
CA LEU A 119 -13.07 -3.68 -10.64
C LEU A 119 -13.67 -2.43 -9.98
N ALA A 120 -14.91 -2.07 -10.34
CA ALA A 120 -15.59 -0.94 -9.72
C ALA A 120 -15.86 -1.19 -8.23
N VAL A 121 -16.25 -2.42 -7.87
CA VAL A 121 -16.43 -2.84 -6.48
C VAL A 121 -15.10 -2.84 -5.73
N ILE A 122 -14.06 -3.44 -6.30
CA ILE A 122 -12.70 -3.47 -5.73
C ILE A 122 -12.18 -2.05 -5.50
N ALA A 123 -12.33 -1.15 -6.47
CA ALA A 123 -11.90 0.23 -6.35
C ALA A 123 -12.69 1.01 -5.28
N ALA A 124 -13.98 0.73 -5.09
CA ALA A 124 -14.76 1.31 -4.00
C ALA A 124 -14.27 0.80 -2.63
N THR A 125 -14.03 -0.50 -2.50
CA THR A 125 -13.52 -1.12 -1.26
C THR A 125 -12.12 -0.62 -0.90
N ILE A 126 -11.22 -0.45 -1.88
CA ILE A 126 -9.88 0.10 -1.63
C ILE A 126 -9.95 1.52 -1.07
N ARG A 127 -10.85 2.36 -1.59
CA ARG A 127 -11.05 3.72 -1.06
C ARG A 127 -11.62 3.69 0.35
N ASP A 128 -12.55 2.79 0.64
CA ASP A 128 -13.13 2.62 1.97
C ASP A 128 -12.09 2.16 3.00
N ILE A 129 -11.24 1.18 2.63
CA ILE A 129 -10.10 0.74 3.44
C ILE A 129 -9.15 1.91 3.70
N ALA A 130 -8.76 2.64 2.66
CA ALA A 130 -7.83 3.76 2.80
C ALA A 130 -8.40 4.87 3.69
N ALA A 131 -9.68 5.22 3.53
CA ALA A 131 -10.35 6.22 4.36
C ALA A 131 -10.47 5.77 5.83
N THR A 132 -10.83 4.50 6.06
CA THR A 132 -10.94 3.91 7.40
C THR A 132 -9.59 3.90 8.12
N GLU A 133 -8.53 3.48 7.43
CA GLU A 133 -7.19 3.48 8.00
C GLU A 133 -6.64 4.88 8.22
N ALA A 134 -6.93 5.83 7.32
CA ALA A 134 -6.56 7.22 7.50
C ALA A 134 -7.22 7.82 8.75
N ASP A 135 -8.51 7.57 8.97
CA ASP A 135 -9.21 8.02 10.18
C ASP A 135 -8.64 7.36 11.44
N ARG A 136 -8.47 6.02 11.41
CA ARG A 136 -7.91 5.24 12.53
C ARG A 136 -6.52 5.74 12.95
N LEU A 137 -5.69 6.09 11.98
CA LEU A 137 -4.30 6.51 12.17
C LEU A 137 -4.13 8.04 12.17
N ARG A 138 -5.23 8.80 12.06
CA ARG A 138 -5.23 10.28 11.97
C ARG A 138 -4.31 10.82 10.87
N LEU A 139 -4.26 10.13 9.74
CA LEU A 139 -3.47 10.52 8.57
C LEU A 139 -4.20 11.58 7.73
N ASP A 140 -3.45 12.27 6.88
CA ASP A 140 -4.00 13.21 5.91
C ASP A 140 -4.88 12.47 4.87
N PRO A 141 -6.17 12.85 4.71
CA PRO A 141 -7.06 12.25 3.72
C PRO A 141 -6.52 12.32 2.29
N ASP A 142 -5.77 13.35 1.93
CA ASP A 142 -5.23 13.53 0.58
C ASP A 142 -4.12 12.51 0.31
N GLN A 143 -3.29 12.19 1.31
CA GLN A 143 -2.28 11.13 1.22
C GLN A 143 -2.93 9.75 1.10
N ALA A 144 -4.00 9.50 1.85
CA ALA A 144 -4.76 8.26 1.75
C ALA A 144 -5.39 8.07 0.38
N SER A 145 -6.02 9.13 -0.17
CA SER A 145 -6.53 9.11 -1.55
C SER A 145 -5.41 8.81 -2.53
N THR A 146 -4.26 9.49 -2.39
CA THR A 146 -3.10 9.31 -3.27
C THR A 146 -2.61 7.86 -3.32
N VAL A 147 -2.44 7.20 -2.17
CA VAL A 147 -2.03 5.79 -2.13
C VAL A 147 -3.10 4.88 -2.74
N SER A 148 -4.37 5.10 -2.39
CA SER A 148 -5.48 4.28 -2.88
C SER A 148 -5.66 4.39 -4.40
N ASP A 149 -5.60 5.61 -4.95
CA ASP A 149 -5.75 5.89 -6.37
C ASP A 149 -4.56 5.33 -7.17
N ALA A 150 -3.34 5.33 -6.60
CA ALA A 150 -2.18 4.70 -7.23
C ALA A 150 -2.33 3.18 -7.39
N VAL A 151 -2.98 2.51 -6.43
CA VAL A 151 -3.31 1.08 -6.53
C VAL A 151 -4.44 0.86 -7.54
N ILE A 152 -5.50 1.68 -7.50
CA ILE A 152 -6.64 1.59 -8.42
C ILE A 152 -6.20 1.82 -9.87
N ALA A 153 -5.29 2.77 -10.12
CA ALA A 153 -4.74 3.01 -11.44
C ALA A 153 -4.02 1.78 -12.00
N ARG A 154 -3.26 1.06 -11.16
CA ARG A 154 -2.59 -0.19 -11.57
C ARG A 154 -3.58 -1.30 -11.88
N LEU A 155 -4.61 -1.45 -11.06
CA LEU A 155 -5.70 -2.39 -11.35
C LEU A 155 -6.38 -2.07 -12.68
N ALA A 156 -6.63 -0.80 -12.98
CA ALA A 156 -7.23 -0.38 -14.24
C ALA A 156 -6.31 -0.64 -15.45
N LEU A 157 -4.99 -0.46 -15.29
CA LEU A 157 -4.00 -0.71 -16.35
C LEU A 157 -3.80 -2.20 -16.62
N ALA A 158 -3.89 -3.05 -15.61
CA ALA A 158 -3.77 -4.51 -15.73
C ALA A 158 -4.92 -5.18 -16.49
N GLN A 159 -5.92 -4.41 -16.93
CA GLN A 159 -7.17 -4.91 -17.52
C GLN A 159 -7.31 -4.47 -18.99
N GLN A 160 -6.25 -3.87 -19.54
CA GLN A 160 -6.12 -3.48 -20.95
C GLN A 160 -5.38 -4.57 -21.73
#